data_AF-A0A4V0XK93-F1
#
_entry.id   AF-A0A4V0XK93-F1
#
_cell.length_a   1.000
_cell.length_b   1.000
_cell.length_c   1.000
_cell.angle_alpha   90.00
_cell.angle_beta   90.00
_cell.angle_gamma   90.00
#
_symmetry.space_group_name_H-M   'P 1'
#
loop_
_entity.id
_entity.type
_entity.pdbx_description
1 polymer ?
#
loop_
_entity_poly.entity_id
_entity_poly.type
_entity_poly.pdbx_seq_one_letter_code
_entity_poly.pdbx_strand_id
1 'polypeptide(L)'
;MILIYNVSGILIGLAGFLVGFISALIFRSFGIGLILASLIWCGLGFWWRRKPTADGTVRPYPSIFFIPLPFIAIATLLIGIVITPVEFMATRQRENDPRAELLSTAERSLSTTSISGDTELATLIHTAVSKGTFSGMIADSTTVHVATSDTSVLALVKVSNLKKFPEASRIQMLDAIADAIKSHAPSQDKSQYIGVKGGLIYGALRTPTVTTGKTTSADELRDYFASAPAPVAPTQPK
;
A
#
# COMPACT_ATOMS: atom_id res chain seq x y z
N MET A 1 -41.67 -16.14 -5.29
CA MET A 1 -41.63 -15.24 -6.47
C MET A 1 -40.53 -14.17 -6.44
N ILE A 2 -40.03 -13.75 -5.26
CA ILE A 2 -39.00 -12.69 -5.15
C ILE A 2 -37.63 -13.09 -5.75
N LEU A 3 -37.28 -14.39 -5.72
CA LEU A 3 -35.97 -14.88 -6.17
C LEU A 3 -35.81 -15.00 -7.71
N ILE A 4 -36.90 -15.23 -8.44
CA ILE A 4 -36.85 -15.50 -9.90
C ILE A 4 -36.88 -14.19 -10.71
N TYR A 5 -37.50 -13.12 -10.18
CA TYR A 5 -37.63 -11.84 -10.89
C TYR A 5 -36.38 -10.94 -10.82
N ASN A 6 -35.33 -11.35 -10.10
CA ASN A 6 -34.15 -10.50 -9.89
C ASN A 6 -32.85 -11.05 -10.50
N VAL A 7 -32.94 -12.06 -11.35
CA VAL A 7 -31.77 -12.61 -12.08
C VAL A 7 -31.14 -11.53 -12.96
N SER A 8 -31.95 -10.68 -13.61
CA SER A 8 -31.43 -9.55 -14.40
C SER A 8 -30.70 -8.52 -13.55
N GLY A 9 -31.19 -8.24 -12.34
CA GLY A 9 -30.51 -7.40 -11.36
C GLY A 9 -29.14 -7.94 -10.96
N ILE A 10 -29.06 -9.24 -10.68
CA ILE A 10 -27.81 -9.92 -10.34
C ILE A 10 -26.84 -9.89 -11.53
N LEU A 11 -27.31 -10.20 -12.75
CA LEU A 11 -26.46 -10.23 -13.94
C LEU A 11 -25.92 -8.83 -14.31
N ILE A 12 -26.78 -7.81 -14.31
CA ILE A 12 -26.36 -6.42 -14.58
C ILE A 12 -25.43 -5.93 -13.46
N GLY A 13 -25.73 -6.30 -12.21
CA GLY A 13 -24.89 -6.06 -11.06
C GLY A 13 -23.47 -6.60 -11.25
N LEU A 14 -23.36 -7.90 -11.53
CA LEU A 14 -22.11 -8.60 -11.76
C LEU A 14 -21.34 -8.02 -12.95
N ALA A 15 -22.02 -7.69 -14.05
CA ALA A 15 -21.40 -7.10 -15.23
C ALA A 15 -20.73 -5.75 -14.91
N GLY A 16 -21.44 -4.85 -14.23
CA GLY A 16 -20.86 -3.57 -13.81
C GLY A 16 -19.73 -3.73 -12.81
N PHE A 17 -19.84 -4.68 -11.86
CA PHE A 17 -18.76 -4.99 -10.92
C PHE A 17 -17.50 -5.49 -11.63
N LEU A 18 -17.64 -6.44 -12.57
CA LEU A 18 -16.50 -7.00 -13.32
C LEU A 18 -15.80 -5.94 -14.15
N VAL A 19 -16.55 -5.11 -14.89
CA VAL A 19 -15.95 -4.04 -15.70
C VAL A 19 -15.28 -3.00 -14.81
N GLY A 20 -15.92 -2.60 -13.70
CA GLY A 20 -15.33 -1.69 -12.74
C GLY A 20 -14.05 -2.23 -12.13
N PHE A 21 -14.04 -3.50 -11.72
CA PHE A 21 -12.87 -4.16 -11.15
C PHE A 21 -11.72 -4.27 -12.15
N ILE A 22 -11.99 -4.74 -13.37
CA ILE A 22 -10.98 -4.83 -14.43
C ILE A 22 -10.40 -3.45 -14.76
N SER A 23 -11.26 -2.42 -14.86
CA SER A 23 -10.82 -1.06 -15.12
C SER A 23 -9.97 -0.51 -13.97
N ALA A 24 -10.34 -0.79 -12.71
CA ALA A 24 -9.53 -0.40 -11.57
C ALA A 24 -8.13 -1.03 -11.60
N LEU A 25 -8.00 -2.26 -12.09
CA LEU A 25 -6.71 -2.91 -12.27
C LEU A 25 -5.89 -2.30 -13.42
N ILE A 26 -6.51 -2.05 -14.58
CA ILE A 26 -5.85 -1.49 -15.76
C ILE A 26 -5.36 -0.06 -15.48
N PHE A 27 -6.22 0.79 -14.94
CA PHE A 27 -5.91 2.20 -14.67
C PHE A 27 -5.26 2.41 -13.30
N ARG A 28 -5.12 1.34 -12.49
CA ARG A 28 -4.63 1.38 -11.10
C ARG A 28 -5.34 2.45 -10.24
N SER A 29 -6.61 2.70 -10.54
CA SER A 29 -7.46 3.71 -9.89
C SER A 29 -8.81 3.10 -9.53
N PHE A 30 -9.10 3.03 -8.24
CA PHE A 30 -10.38 2.54 -7.76
C PHE A 30 -11.52 3.50 -8.14
N GLY A 31 -11.24 4.81 -8.15
CA GLY A 31 -12.22 5.82 -8.56
C GLY A 31 -12.71 5.63 -10.00
N ILE A 32 -11.80 5.39 -10.95
CA ILE A 32 -12.17 5.09 -12.36
C ILE A 32 -13.02 3.82 -12.45
N GLY A 33 -12.65 2.78 -11.70
CA GLY A 33 -13.44 1.55 -11.62
C GLY A 33 -14.87 1.77 -11.13
N LEU A 34 -15.04 2.57 -10.07
CA LEU A 34 -16.36 2.94 -9.54
C LEU A 34 -17.18 3.74 -10.56
N ILE A 35 -16.57 4.70 -11.24
CA ILE A 35 -17.26 5.51 -12.27
C ILE A 35 -17.79 4.59 -13.37
N LEU A 36 -16.96 3.70 -13.91
CA LEU A 36 -17.35 2.80 -15.00
C LEU A 36 -18.42 1.79 -14.59
N ALA A 37 -18.31 1.20 -13.39
CA ALA A 37 -19.36 0.34 -12.83
C ALA A 37 -20.69 1.09 -12.73
N SER A 38 -20.65 2.33 -12.25
CA SER A 38 -21.83 3.19 -12.08
C SER A 38 -22.48 3.53 -13.42
N LEU A 39 -21.69 3.86 -14.44
CA LEU A 39 -22.21 4.12 -15.78
C LEU A 39 -22.92 2.91 -16.38
N ILE A 40 -22.39 1.70 -16.17
CA ILE A 40 -23.00 0.45 -16.63
C ILE A 40 -24.31 0.19 -15.89
N TRP A 41 -24.33 0.31 -14.56
CA TRP A 41 -25.54 0.09 -13.76
C TRP A 41 -26.64 1.11 -14.07
N CYS A 42 -26.30 2.39 -14.29
CA CYS A 42 -27.24 3.39 -14.76
C CYS A 42 -27.75 3.06 -16.17
N GLY A 43 -26.84 2.89 -17.14
CA GLY A 43 -27.17 2.68 -18.55
C GLY A 43 -28.04 1.44 -18.76
N LEU A 44 -27.58 0.28 -18.27
CA LEU A 44 -28.32 -0.97 -18.38
C LEU A 44 -29.57 -0.99 -17.50
N GLY A 45 -29.54 -0.32 -16.34
CA GLY A 45 -30.69 -0.24 -15.44
C GLY A 45 -31.86 0.55 -16.03
N PHE A 46 -31.59 1.72 -16.60
CA PHE A 46 -32.62 2.52 -17.30
C PHE A 46 -33.04 1.87 -18.62
N TRP A 47 -32.10 1.28 -19.38
CA TRP A 47 -32.43 0.56 -20.60
C TRP A 47 -33.33 -0.65 -20.35
N TRP A 48 -33.06 -1.41 -19.29
CA TRP A 48 -33.91 -2.54 -18.87
C TRP A 48 -35.34 -2.10 -18.58
N ARG A 49 -35.52 -1.00 -17.85
CA ARG A 49 -36.83 -0.43 -17.53
C ARG A 49 -37.63 -0.02 -18.78
N ARG A 50 -36.93 0.46 -19.81
CA ARG A 50 -37.54 0.92 -21.08
C ARG A 50 -37.91 -0.22 -22.04
N LYS A 51 -37.51 -1.48 -21.78
CA LYS A 51 -37.92 -2.60 -22.64
C LYS A 51 -39.40 -2.91 -22.47
N PRO A 52 -40.18 -3.04 -23.57
CA PRO A 52 -41.58 -3.38 -23.48
C PRO A 52 -41.76 -4.74 -22.81
N THR A 53 -42.82 -4.85 -22.01
CA THR A 53 -43.31 -6.11 -21.46
C THR A 53 -44.44 -6.61 -22.36
N ALA A 54 -44.67 -7.92 -22.42
CA ALA A 54 -45.74 -8.52 -23.22
C ALA A 54 -47.12 -7.88 -22.91
N ASP A 55 -47.31 -7.44 -21.66
CA ASP A 55 -48.56 -6.86 -21.16
C ASP A 55 -48.59 -5.31 -21.25
N GLY A 56 -47.62 -4.68 -21.91
CA GLY A 56 -47.53 -3.22 -22.04
C GLY A 56 -47.14 -2.46 -20.76
N THR A 57 -46.96 -3.15 -19.65
CA THR A 57 -46.56 -2.57 -18.36
C THR A 57 -45.07 -2.23 -18.30
N VAL A 58 -44.73 -1.18 -17.54
CA VAL A 58 -43.33 -0.76 -17.34
C VAL A 58 -42.63 -1.76 -16.43
N ARG A 59 -41.45 -2.24 -16.85
CA ARG A 59 -40.64 -3.16 -16.03
C ARG A 59 -40.15 -2.47 -14.75
N PRO A 60 -40.08 -3.19 -13.61
CA PRO A 60 -39.37 -2.69 -12.45
C PRO A 60 -37.89 -2.50 -12.76
N TYR A 61 -37.24 -1.62 -12.00
CA TYR A 61 -35.80 -1.48 -12.09
C TYR A 61 -35.09 -2.78 -11.68
N PRO A 62 -33.97 -3.12 -12.34
CA PRO A 62 -33.14 -4.22 -11.87
C PRO A 62 -32.53 -3.82 -10.52
N SER A 63 -32.48 -4.74 -9.56
CA SER A 63 -32.06 -4.45 -8.19
C SER A 63 -31.09 -5.49 -7.65
N ILE A 64 -30.24 -5.12 -6.71
CA ILE A 64 -29.47 -6.09 -5.90
C ILE A 64 -29.95 -5.91 -4.47
N PHE A 65 -30.36 -7.00 -3.81
CA PHE A 65 -30.87 -6.96 -2.43
C PHE A 65 -31.91 -5.83 -2.21
N PHE A 66 -32.89 -5.72 -3.11
CA PHE A 66 -33.99 -4.74 -3.09
C PHE A 66 -33.61 -3.29 -3.41
N ILE A 67 -32.34 -2.97 -3.62
CA ILE A 67 -31.91 -1.62 -3.98
C ILE A 67 -31.79 -1.52 -5.50
N PRO A 68 -32.55 -0.63 -6.17
CA PRO A 68 -32.47 -0.48 -7.62
C PRO A 68 -31.08 0.00 -8.06
N LEU A 69 -30.51 -0.69 -9.04
CA LEU A 69 -29.15 -0.46 -9.53
C LEU A 69 -28.86 0.99 -9.92
N PRO A 70 -29.76 1.72 -10.61
CA PRO A 70 -29.51 3.13 -10.94
C PRO A 70 -29.32 4.04 -9.72
N PHE A 71 -29.94 3.73 -8.57
CA PHE A 71 -29.78 4.56 -7.37
C PHE A 71 -28.46 4.27 -6.66
N ILE A 72 -28.03 3.00 -6.60
CA ILE A 72 -26.68 2.64 -6.14
C ILE A 72 -25.64 3.30 -7.02
N ALA A 73 -25.84 3.25 -8.34
CA ALA A 73 -24.94 3.82 -9.32
C ALA A 73 -24.69 5.32 -9.12
N ILE A 74 -25.72 6.10 -8.75
CA ILE A 74 -25.54 7.54 -8.47
C ILE A 74 -24.62 7.73 -7.26
N ALA A 75 -24.85 6.99 -6.16
CA ALA A 75 -24.02 7.09 -4.97
C ALA A 75 -22.57 6.67 -5.25
N THR A 76 -22.36 5.55 -5.96
CA THR A 76 -21.02 5.07 -6.32
C THR A 76 -20.32 5.99 -7.32
N LEU A 77 -21.07 6.64 -8.21
CA LEU A 77 -20.52 7.63 -9.15
C LEU A 77 -19.98 8.85 -8.41
N LEU A 78 -20.74 9.39 -7.46
CA LEU A 78 -20.31 10.53 -6.65
C LEU A 78 -19.04 10.19 -5.85
N ILE A 79 -19.01 9.01 -5.23
CA ILE A 79 -17.82 8.53 -4.52
C ILE A 79 -16.64 8.40 -5.48
N GLY A 80 -16.85 7.81 -6.67
CA GLY A 80 -15.83 7.69 -7.71
C GLY A 80 -15.26 9.04 -8.13
N ILE A 81 -16.12 10.03 -8.41
CA ILE A 81 -15.71 11.39 -8.79
C ILE A 81 -14.86 12.06 -7.72
N VAL A 82 -15.15 11.85 -6.43
CA VAL A 82 -14.35 12.43 -5.33
C VAL A 82 -13.02 11.69 -5.16
N ILE A 83 -13.01 10.36 -5.29
CA ILE A 83 -11.80 9.55 -5.09
C ILE A 83 -10.81 9.71 -6.25
N THR A 84 -11.27 9.76 -7.51
CA THR A 84 -10.41 9.86 -8.69
C THR A 84 -9.36 10.99 -8.63
N PRO A 85 -9.70 12.25 -8.31
CA PRO A 85 -8.70 13.32 -8.22
C PRO A 85 -7.72 13.11 -7.06
N VAL A 86 -8.17 12.54 -5.93
CA VAL A 86 -7.29 12.21 -4.78
C VAL A 86 -6.29 11.12 -5.17
N GLU A 87 -6.74 10.06 -5.84
CA GLU A 87 -5.88 9.02 -6.36
C GLU A 87 -4.90 9.55 -7.40
N PHE A 88 -5.36 10.45 -8.29
CA PHE A 88 -4.51 11.04 -9.30
C PHE A 88 -3.41 11.93 -8.71
N MET A 89 -3.73 12.76 -7.71
CA MET A 89 -2.75 13.56 -6.98
C MET A 89 -1.76 12.67 -6.21
N ALA A 90 -2.25 11.67 -5.48
CA ALA A 90 -1.41 10.74 -4.73
C ALA A 90 -0.50 9.92 -5.65
N THR A 91 -1.01 9.50 -6.83
CA THR A 91 -0.23 8.76 -7.82
C THR A 91 0.84 9.64 -8.44
N ARG A 92 0.53 10.88 -8.85
CA ARG A 92 1.55 11.82 -9.35
C ARG A 92 2.64 12.13 -8.32
N GLN A 93 2.26 12.25 -7.06
CA GLN A 93 3.23 12.50 -5.98
C GLN A 93 4.11 11.27 -5.69
N ARG A 94 3.59 10.06 -5.92
CA ARG A 94 4.30 8.78 -5.73
C ARG A 94 5.11 8.35 -6.96
N GLU A 95 4.69 8.72 -8.16
CA GLU A 95 5.31 8.39 -9.46
C GLU A 95 6.46 9.35 -9.80
N ASN A 96 6.51 10.55 -9.22
CA ASN A 96 7.58 11.52 -9.45
C ASN A 96 8.77 11.44 -8.48
N ASP A 97 8.76 10.52 -7.49
CA ASP A 97 9.90 10.35 -6.59
C ASP A 97 10.76 9.14 -6.99
N PRO A 98 11.88 9.32 -7.73
CA PRO A 98 12.74 8.21 -8.16
C PRO A 98 13.29 7.40 -6.97
N ARG A 99 13.34 7.99 -5.78
CA ARG A 99 13.78 7.31 -4.55
C ARG A 99 12.80 6.25 -4.08
N ALA A 100 11.51 6.37 -4.43
CA ALA A 100 10.51 5.35 -4.12
C ALA A 100 10.78 4.05 -4.90
N GLU A 101 11.23 4.15 -6.15
CA GLU A 101 11.61 2.98 -6.95
C GLU A 101 12.87 2.31 -6.39
N LEU A 102 13.88 3.09 -6.01
CA LEU A 102 15.11 2.59 -5.38
C LEU A 102 14.81 1.85 -4.07
N LEU A 103 13.98 2.44 -3.19
CA LEU A 103 13.55 1.79 -1.97
C LEU A 103 12.76 0.51 -2.27
N SER A 104 11.86 0.54 -3.26
CA SER A 104 11.11 -0.65 -3.66
C SER A 104 12.00 -1.79 -4.16
N THR A 105 13.12 -1.44 -4.81
CA THR A 105 14.10 -2.41 -5.31
C THR A 105 14.86 -3.04 -4.14
N ALA A 106 15.30 -2.24 -3.18
CA ALA A 106 15.89 -2.73 -1.93
C ALA A 106 14.91 -3.61 -1.13
N GLU A 107 13.62 -3.24 -1.08
CA GLU A 107 12.58 -4.04 -0.43
C GLU A 107 12.32 -5.39 -1.11
N ARG A 108 12.50 -5.50 -2.44
CA ARG A 108 12.34 -6.78 -3.16
C ARG A 108 13.39 -7.78 -2.70
N SER A 109 14.61 -7.34 -2.40
CA SER A 109 15.70 -8.20 -1.90
C SER A 109 15.34 -8.90 -0.58
N LEU A 110 14.53 -8.26 0.28
CA LEU A 110 14.03 -8.89 1.52
C LEU A 110 13.11 -10.09 1.30
N SER A 111 12.54 -10.22 0.10
CA SER A 111 11.60 -11.30 -0.22
C SER A 111 12.28 -12.46 -0.95
N THR A 112 13.48 -12.26 -1.48
CA THR A 112 14.21 -13.26 -2.27
C THR A 112 15.30 -13.96 -1.49
N THR A 113 15.94 -13.29 -0.53
CA THR A 113 17.11 -13.83 0.18
C THR A 113 17.09 -13.38 1.65
N SER A 114 17.59 -14.23 2.55
CA SER A 114 17.63 -13.92 3.98
C SER A 114 18.64 -12.82 4.33
N ILE A 115 19.74 -12.71 3.58
CA ILE A 115 20.79 -11.72 3.78
C ILE A 115 21.16 -11.17 2.39
N SER A 116 21.23 -9.85 2.23
CA SER A 116 21.56 -9.22 0.94
C SER A 116 22.19 -7.82 1.12
N GLY A 117 22.89 -7.35 0.08
CA GLY A 117 23.60 -6.07 0.08
C GLY A 117 24.98 -6.18 0.74
N ASP A 118 25.28 -5.30 1.68
CA ASP A 118 26.48 -5.38 2.54
C ASP A 118 26.36 -6.61 3.46
N THR A 119 26.94 -7.73 3.04
CA THR A 119 26.72 -9.04 3.66
C THR A 119 27.31 -9.15 5.06
N GLU A 120 28.42 -8.47 5.34
CA GLU A 120 29.05 -8.48 6.67
C GLU A 120 28.13 -7.81 7.69
N LEU A 121 27.71 -6.57 7.39
CA LEU A 121 26.82 -5.83 8.27
C LEU A 121 25.42 -6.45 8.33
N ALA A 122 24.90 -6.94 7.21
CA ALA A 122 23.61 -7.62 7.17
C ALA A 122 23.61 -8.91 8.02
N THR A 123 24.73 -9.64 8.08
CA THR A 123 24.87 -10.83 8.93
C THR A 123 24.91 -10.47 10.42
N LEU A 124 25.62 -9.39 10.78
CA LEU A 124 25.64 -8.87 12.15
C LEU A 124 24.23 -8.47 12.61
N ILE A 125 23.52 -7.70 11.79
CA ILE A 125 22.15 -7.26 12.05
C ILE A 125 21.19 -8.46 12.13
N HIS A 126 21.29 -9.40 11.19
CA HIS A 126 20.48 -10.62 11.21
C HIS A 126 20.69 -11.39 12.51
N THR A 127 21.94 -11.50 12.98
CA THR A 127 22.27 -12.18 14.23
C THR A 127 21.69 -11.45 15.45
N ALA A 128 21.82 -10.12 15.50
CA ALA A 128 21.29 -9.30 16.60
C ALA A 128 19.75 -9.43 16.73
N VAL A 129 19.04 -9.46 15.60
CA VAL A 129 17.58 -9.55 15.59
C VAL A 129 17.07 -10.98 15.80
N SER A 130 17.67 -11.97 15.13
CA SER A 130 17.20 -13.37 15.21
C SER A 130 17.51 -14.04 16.55
N LYS A 131 18.61 -13.67 17.22
CA LYS A 131 18.96 -14.17 18.55
C LYS A 131 18.47 -13.26 19.68
N GLY A 132 18.10 -12.03 19.35
CA GLY A 132 17.57 -11.07 20.31
C GLY A 132 16.24 -11.54 20.90
N THR A 133 16.10 -11.40 22.21
CA THR A 133 14.82 -11.60 22.90
C THR A 133 14.24 -10.23 23.22
N PHE A 134 13.13 -9.88 22.58
CA PHE A 134 12.46 -8.58 22.75
C PHE A 134 11.15 -8.81 23.50
N SER A 135 11.14 -8.43 24.79
CA SER A 135 10.02 -8.69 25.72
C SER A 135 9.58 -10.17 25.78
N GLY A 136 10.55 -11.08 25.85
CA GLY A 136 10.30 -12.52 25.94
C GLY A 136 9.91 -13.19 24.62
N MET A 137 9.91 -12.45 23.50
CA MET A 137 9.60 -12.97 22.17
C MET A 137 10.85 -12.97 21.27
N ILE A 138 10.89 -13.96 20.37
CA ILE A 138 11.95 -14.13 19.37
C ILE A 138 11.38 -13.78 18.00
N ALA A 139 12.17 -13.13 17.16
CA ALA A 139 11.79 -12.80 15.79
C ALA A 139 11.70 -14.07 14.93
N ASP A 140 10.51 -14.34 14.39
CA ASP A 140 10.32 -15.44 13.43
C ASP A 140 10.89 -15.02 12.07
N SER A 141 11.51 -15.97 11.35
CA SER A 141 12.02 -15.84 9.97
C SER A 141 12.46 -14.41 9.61
N THR A 142 13.70 -14.07 9.97
CA THR A 142 14.24 -12.73 9.74
C THR A 142 14.90 -12.66 8.37
N THR A 143 14.63 -11.61 7.59
CA THR A 143 15.42 -11.28 6.41
C THR A 143 15.99 -9.87 6.53
N VAL A 144 17.21 -9.67 6.02
CA VAL A 144 17.96 -8.43 6.18
C VAL A 144 18.55 -8.02 4.84
N HIS A 145 18.40 -6.73 4.53
CA HIS A 145 19.05 -6.08 3.41
C HIS A 145 19.78 -4.83 3.94
N VAL A 146 21.06 -4.70 3.62
CA VAL A 146 21.84 -3.53 4.01
C VAL A 146 22.45 -2.85 2.78
N ALA A 147 22.27 -1.56 2.67
CA ALA A 147 22.96 -0.74 1.68
C ALA A 147 23.78 0.34 2.41
N THR A 148 25.07 0.42 2.07
CA THR A 148 26.02 1.34 2.70
C THR A 148 26.47 2.36 1.66
N SER A 149 26.33 3.65 1.99
CA SER A 149 26.91 4.75 1.21
C SER A 149 28.12 5.34 1.96
N ASP A 150 28.74 6.39 1.42
CA ASP A 150 29.84 7.07 2.11
C ASP A 150 29.41 7.76 3.41
N THR A 151 28.16 8.23 3.49
CA THR A 151 27.67 9.06 4.60
C THR A 151 26.53 8.42 5.41
N SER A 152 25.91 7.37 4.88
CA SER A 152 24.71 6.77 5.45
C SER A 152 24.66 5.25 5.29
N VAL A 153 23.86 4.61 6.15
CA VAL A 153 23.57 3.17 6.11
C VAL A 153 22.06 2.99 6.11
N LEU A 154 21.57 2.21 5.16
CA LEU A 154 20.19 1.73 5.09
C LEU A 154 20.15 0.28 5.55
N ALA A 155 19.47 0.00 6.65
CA ALA A 155 19.21 -1.34 7.13
C ALA A 155 17.70 -1.63 7.05
N LEU A 156 17.31 -2.52 6.15
CA LEU A 156 15.94 -3.00 6.07
C LEU A 156 15.88 -4.41 6.67
N VAL A 157 14.94 -4.64 7.57
CA VAL A 157 14.75 -5.91 8.26
C VAL A 157 13.30 -6.34 8.13
N LYS A 158 13.04 -7.56 7.69
CA LYS A 158 11.69 -8.14 7.66
C LYS A 158 11.55 -9.18 8.78
N VAL A 159 10.50 -9.05 9.57
CA VAL A 159 10.16 -9.98 10.65
C VAL A 159 8.70 -10.42 10.50
N SER A 160 8.49 -11.72 10.29
CA SER A 160 7.15 -12.24 9.95
C SER A 160 6.12 -12.06 11.07
N ASN A 161 6.55 -12.14 12.31
CA ASN A 161 5.70 -12.01 13.50
C ASN A 161 5.73 -10.61 14.13
N LEU A 162 6.23 -9.57 13.44
CA LEU A 162 6.38 -8.20 13.97
C LEU A 162 5.12 -7.64 14.62
N LYS A 163 3.93 -7.99 14.11
CA LYS A 163 2.63 -7.55 14.64
C LYS A 163 2.37 -7.99 16.10
N LYS A 164 3.04 -9.05 16.56
CA LYS A 164 2.91 -9.57 17.93
C LYS A 164 3.77 -8.78 18.93
N PHE A 165 4.77 -8.06 18.46
CA PHE A 165 5.65 -7.28 19.31
C PHE A 165 4.98 -5.96 19.72
N PRO A 166 4.93 -5.62 21.01
CA PRO A 166 4.47 -4.31 21.44
C PRO A 166 5.48 -3.24 21.00
N GLU A 167 5.03 -1.99 21.01
CA GLU A 167 5.81 -0.84 20.54
C GLU A 167 7.20 -0.74 21.19
N ALA A 168 7.28 -0.93 22.52
CA ALA A 168 8.54 -0.91 23.25
C ALA A 168 9.54 -1.97 22.75
N SER A 169 9.08 -3.19 22.43
CA SER A 169 9.93 -4.25 21.89
C SER A 169 10.40 -3.94 20.47
N ARG A 170 9.56 -3.28 19.66
CA ARG A 170 9.93 -2.83 18.33
C ARG A 170 11.01 -1.75 18.39
N ILE A 171 10.96 -0.87 19.39
CA ILE A 171 12.03 0.11 19.66
C ILE A 171 13.31 -0.60 20.12
N GLN A 172 13.23 -1.57 21.03
CA GLN A 172 14.41 -2.37 21.43
C GLN A 172 15.05 -3.09 20.24
N MET A 173 14.26 -3.54 19.27
CA MET A 173 14.77 -4.13 18.04
C MET A 173 15.52 -3.10 17.19
N LEU A 174 15.02 -1.86 17.07
CA LEU A 174 15.73 -0.77 16.42
C LEU A 174 17.05 -0.42 17.14
N ASP A 175 17.09 -0.50 18.46
CA ASP A 175 18.30 -0.29 19.27
C ASP A 175 19.33 -1.39 19.00
N ALA A 176 18.92 -2.66 19.02
CA ALA A 176 19.81 -3.78 18.71
C ALA A 176 20.41 -3.69 17.29
N ILE A 177 19.62 -3.22 16.31
CA ILE A 177 20.11 -3.00 14.95
C ILE A 177 21.10 -1.81 14.92
N ALA A 178 20.79 -0.71 15.60
CA ALA A 178 21.66 0.45 15.67
C ALA A 178 23.00 0.14 16.35
N ASP A 179 22.98 -0.69 17.39
CA ASP A 179 24.19 -1.15 18.09
C ASP A 179 25.03 -2.08 17.20
N ALA A 180 24.38 -2.95 16.43
CA ALA A 180 25.06 -3.77 15.42
C ALA A 180 25.77 -2.88 14.37
N ILE A 181 25.12 -1.82 13.89
CA ILE A 181 25.71 -0.85 12.95
C ILE A 181 26.89 -0.13 13.59
N LYS A 182 26.75 0.34 14.84
CA LYS A 182 27.84 1.04 15.56
C LYS A 182 29.04 0.14 15.84
N SER A 183 28.82 -1.15 16.06
CA SER A 183 29.91 -2.12 16.27
C SER A 183 30.70 -2.45 15.01
N HIS A 184 30.17 -2.11 13.83
CA HIS A 184 30.83 -2.31 12.55
C HIS A 184 31.63 -1.04 12.17
N ALA A 185 32.95 -1.09 12.34
CA ALA A 185 33.85 0.06 12.18
C ALA A 185 33.65 0.87 10.87
N PRO A 186 33.42 0.27 9.68
CA PRO A 186 33.15 1.02 8.45
C PRO A 186 31.87 1.86 8.46
N SER A 187 30.97 1.65 9.41
CA SER A 187 29.63 2.24 9.47
C SER A 187 29.33 2.99 10.76
N GLN A 188 30.29 3.06 11.69
CA GLN A 188 30.08 3.58 13.05
C GLN A 188 29.61 5.04 13.08
N ASP A 189 30.18 5.89 12.21
CA ASP A 189 29.93 7.33 12.18
C ASP A 189 28.91 7.76 11.11
N LYS A 190 28.27 6.79 10.44
CA LYS A 190 27.33 7.05 9.34
C LYS A 190 25.92 7.29 9.86
N SER A 191 25.17 8.12 9.13
CA SER A 191 23.74 8.34 9.40
C SER A 191 22.94 7.06 9.19
N GLN A 192 22.11 6.69 10.17
CA GLN A 192 21.42 5.40 10.16
C GLN A 192 19.95 5.55 9.72
N TYR A 193 19.56 4.77 8.72
CA TYR A 193 18.20 4.62 8.22
C TYR A 193 17.79 3.16 8.40
N ILE A 194 16.97 2.88 9.41
CA ILE A 194 16.58 1.53 9.82
C ILE A 194 15.08 1.37 9.65
N GLY A 195 14.66 0.35 8.92
CA GLY A 195 13.25 0.02 8.72
C GLY A 195 12.97 -1.43 9.09
N VAL A 196 12.09 -1.66 10.06
CA VAL A 196 11.61 -3.00 10.42
C VAL A 196 10.20 -3.22 9.85
N LYS A 197 10.12 -4.13 8.88
CA LYS A 197 8.92 -4.44 8.11
C LYS A 197 8.27 -5.73 8.61
N GLY A 198 6.94 -5.70 8.72
CA GLY A 198 6.13 -6.91 8.90
C GLY A 198 5.79 -7.55 7.54
N GLY A 199 4.59 -8.13 7.44
CA GLY A 199 4.11 -8.70 6.17
C GLY A 199 3.95 -7.67 5.06
N LEU A 200 3.29 -6.53 5.35
CA LEU A 200 2.92 -5.53 4.34
C LEU A 200 3.40 -4.10 4.66
N ILE A 201 3.63 -3.80 5.93
CA ILE A 201 3.86 -2.43 6.44
C ILE A 201 5.09 -2.38 7.35
N TYR A 202 5.71 -1.20 7.44
CA TYR A 202 6.74 -0.93 8.43
C TYR A 202 6.11 -0.77 9.81
N GLY A 203 6.58 -1.57 10.77
CA GLY A 203 6.12 -1.53 12.16
C GLY A 203 7.08 -0.80 13.10
N ALA A 204 8.30 -0.53 12.64
CA ALA A 204 9.29 0.28 13.34
C ALA A 204 10.21 0.97 12.33
N LEU A 205 10.64 2.19 12.65
CA LEU A 205 11.50 3.00 11.80
C LEU A 205 12.40 3.87 12.67
N ARG A 206 13.68 3.98 12.30
CA ARG A 206 14.65 4.91 12.88
C ARG A 206 15.40 5.60 11.75
N THR A 207 15.38 6.91 11.73
CA THR A 207 16.14 7.80 10.86
C THR A 207 16.87 8.82 11.72
N PRO A 208 17.74 9.68 11.16
CA PRO A 208 18.40 10.73 11.95
C PRO A 208 17.43 11.70 12.62
N THR A 209 16.22 11.85 12.08
CA THR A 209 15.21 12.80 12.58
C THR A 209 14.10 12.15 13.40
N VAL A 210 13.79 10.87 13.15
CA VAL A 210 12.62 10.20 13.72
C VAL A 210 12.99 8.82 14.25
N THR A 211 12.45 8.45 15.41
CA THR A 211 12.45 7.06 15.87
C THR A 211 11.04 6.72 16.33
N THR A 212 10.46 5.66 15.76
CA THR A 212 9.10 5.22 16.07
C THR A 212 8.99 3.71 16.05
N GLY A 213 8.32 3.16 17.06
CA GLY A 213 7.90 1.77 17.11
C GLY A 213 6.47 1.57 16.63
N LYS A 214 5.87 2.53 15.91
CA LYS A 214 4.49 2.45 15.38
C LYS A 214 4.49 2.21 13.88
N THR A 215 3.35 1.72 13.39
CA THR A 215 3.10 1.60 11.96
C THR A 215 3.26 2.96 11.30
N THR A 216 4.17 3.07 10.34
CA THR A 216 4.46 4.32 9.62
C THR A 216 4.69 4.06 8.14
N SER A 217 4.64 5.14 7.35
CA SER A 217 5.01 5.10 5.94
C SER A 217 6.54 4.94 5.79
N ALA A 218 6.98 4.37 4.68
CA ALA A 218 8.40 4.23 4.36
C ALA A 218 9.02 5.53 3.79
N ASP A 219 8.26 6.64 3.79
CA ASP A 219 8.65 7.86 3.08
C ASP A 219 9.94 8.44 3.67
N GLU A 220 10.13 8.38 4.99
CA GLU A 220 11.33 8.86 5.68
C GLU A 220 12.59 8.03 5.36
N LEU A 221 12.45 6.76 4.93
CA LEU A 221 13.59 5.94 4.50
C LEU A 221 14.09 6.34 3.11
N ARG A 222 13.29 7.05 2.32
CA ARG A 222 13.69 7.51 0.98
C ARG A 222 14.82 8.54 1.04
N ASP A 223 14.92 9.26 2.15
CA ASP A 223 15.95 10.29 2.36
C ASP A 223 17.37 9.70 2.39
N TYR A 224 17.51 8.38 2.57
CA TYR A 224 18.77 7.68 2.34
C TYR A 224 19.31 7.84 0.92
N PHE A 225 18.44 7.78 -0.10
CA PHE A 225 18.86 7.77 -1.52
C PHE A 225 19.16 9.16 -2.07
N ALA A 226 18.48 10.18 -1.56
CA ALA A 226 18.74 11.60 -1.77
C ALA A 226 17.79 12.41 -0.89
N SER A 227 18.12 13.66 -0.57
CA SER A 227 17.20 14.58 0.10
C SER A 227 15.93 14.79 -0.74
N ALA A 228 14.80 15.05 -0.09
CA ALA A 228 13.53 15.26 -0.78
C ALA A 228 13.65 16.34 -1.87
N PRO A 229 13.17 16.08 -3.10
CA PRO A 229 13.13 17.13 -4.11
C PRO A 229 12.31 18.30 -3.56
N ALA A 230 12.84 19.52 -3.69
CA ALA A 230 12.14 20.72 -3.24
C ALA A 230 10.71 20.72 -3.83
N PRO A 231 9.68 21.13 -3.06
CA PRO A 231 8.33 21.21 -3.59
C PRO A 231 8.35 22.02 -4.87
N VAL A 232 7.98 21.40 -5.99
CA VAL A 232 7.87 22.10 -7.27
C VAL A 232 6.81 23.18 -7.06
N ALA A 233 7.23 24.44 -7.03
CA ALA A 233 6.32 25.56 -6.86
C ALA A 233 5.20 25.42 -7.90
N PRO A 234 3.92 25.55 -7.52
CA PRO A 234 2.82 25.39 -8.45
C PRO A 234 3.03 26.38 -9.60
N THR A 235 3.27 25.83 -10.80
CA THR A 235 3.37 26.60 -12.02
C THR A 235 2.04 27.32 -12.18
N GLN A 236 2.02 28.64 -11.95
CA GLN A 236 0.82 29.42 -12.17
C GLN A 236 0.42 29.24 -13.64
N PRO A 237 -0.82 28.80 -13.93
CA PRO A 237 -1.29 28.77 -15.30
C PRO A 237 -1.28 30.21 -15.83
N LYS A 238 -0.64 30.40 -17.00
CA LYS A 238 -0.73 31.64 -17.78
C LYS A 238 -2.10 31.77 -18.41
#